data_AF-A0A936KQD7-F1
#
_entry.id   AF-A0A936KQD7-F1
#
_cell.length_a   1.000
_cell.length_b   1.000
_cell.length_c   1.000
_cell.angle_alpha   90.00
_cell.angle_beta   90.00
_cell.angle_gamma   90.00
#
_symmetry.space_group_name_H-M   'P 1'
#
loop_
_entity.id
_entity.type
_entity.pdbx_description
1 polymer ?
#
loop_
_entity_poly.entity_id
_entity_poly.type
_entity_poly.pdbx_seq_one_letter_code
_entity_poly.pdbx_strand_id
1 'polypeptide(L)'
;MKKRIDAITILKILGVIIGLIQLFDIAIHAATDQLEFLRVSSNVIILLWLAISASGRLNVKSLLTAVSAVGSYLILNGIFLAREGWTNPEQGGELRIMLLLLVFLTVASSGVLAYLQSRRV
;
A
#
# COMPACT_ATOMS: atom_id res chain seq x y z
N MET A 1 9.30 -24.83 -24.56
CA MET A 1 9.28 -24.91 -23.08
C MET A 1 8.67 -23.64 -22.49
N LYS A 2 7.52 -23.70 -21.82
CA LYS A 2 6.91 -22.55 -21.15
C LYS A 2 7.55 -22.39 -19.76
N LYS A 3 8.40 -21.37 -19.59
CA LYS A 3 9.09 -21.09 -18.30
C LYS A 3 8.02 -20.72 -17.27
N ARG A 4 7.76 -21.57 -16.28
CA ARG A 4 6.82 -21.24 -15.18
C ARG A 4 7.49 -20.19 -14.29
N ILE A 5 6.74 -19.14 -13.96
CA ILE A 5 7.17 -18.14 -12.99
C ILE A 5 7.14 -18.80 -11.61
N ASP A 6 8.26 -18.78 -10.90
CA ASP A 6 8.32 -19.30 -9.54
C ASP A 6 7.67 -18.32 -8.55
N ALA A 7 7.30 -18.83 -7.37
CA ALA A 7 6.62 -18.00 -6.38
C ALA A 7 7.53 -16.89 -5.79
N ILE A 8 8.87 -16.98 -5.91
CA ILE A 8 9.78 -15.92 -5.43
C ILE A 8 9.61 -14.71 -6.34
N THR A 9 9.58 -14.97 -7.64
CA THR A 9 9.39 -13.98 -8.69
C THR A 9 8.02 -13.31 -8.55
N ILE A 10 6.96 -14.07 -8.24
CA ILE A 10 5.62 -13.50 -7.98
C ILE A 10 5.65 -12.53 -6.80
N LEU A 11 6.26 -12.90 -5.67
CA LEU A 11 6.36 -12.03 -4.50
C LEU A 11 7.13 -10.73 -4.81
N LYS A 12 8.22 -10.84 -5.56
CA LYS A 12 9.00 -9.66 -5.99
C LYS A 12 8.18 -8.74 -6.87
N ILE A 13 7.47 -9.30 -7.86
CA ILE A 13 6.59 -8.53 -8.74
C ILE A 13 5.49 -7.82 -7.93
N LEU A 14 4.83 -8.53 -7.02
CA LEU A 14 3.82 -7.94 -6.14
C LEU A 14 4.40 -6.79 -5.28
N GLY A 15 5.56 -7.00 -4.67
CA GLY A 15 6.24 -5.97 -3.87
C GLY A 15 6.56 -4.72 -4.70
N VAL A 16 7.05 -4.91 -5.94
CA VAL A 16 7.32 -3.79 -6.87
C VAL A 16 6.03 -3.06 -7.24
N ILE A 17 4.95 -3.78 -7.57
CA ILE A 17 3.64 -3.18 -7.90
C ILE A 17 3.12 -2.34 -6.74
N ILE A 18 3.13 -2.88 -5.51
CA ILE A 18 2.67 -2.15 -4.32
C ILE A 18 3.52 -0.91 -4.12
N GLY A 19 4.85 -1.03 -4.21
CA GLY A 19 5.78 0.10 -4.08
C GLY A 19 5.52 1.20 -5.10
N LEU A 20 5.29 0.83 -6.37
CA LEU A 20 4.95 1.80 -7.43
C LEU A 20 3.63 2.52 -7.15
N ILE A 21 2.61 1.81 -6.64
CA ILE A 21 1.34 2.43 -6.24
C ILE A 21 1.58 3.49 -5.15
N GLN A 22 2.38 3.18 -4.12
CA GLN A 22 2.64 4.12 -3.03
C GLN A 22 3.41 5.36 -3.51
N LEU A 23 4.44 5.14 -4.34
CA LEU A 23 5.25 6.22 -4.88
C LEU A 23 4.44 7.11 -5.82
N PHE A 24 3.56 6.52 -6.63
CA PHE A 24 2.65 7.25 -7.50
C PHE A 24 1.71 8.16 -6.69
N ASP A 25 1.11 7.64 -5.62
CA ASP A 25 0.21 8.42 -4.76
C ASP A 25 0.95 9.61 -4.11
N ILE A 26 2.13 9.36 -3.52
CA ILE A 26 2.97 10.41 -2.94
C ILE A 26 3.37 11.45 -4.00
N ALA A 27 3.75 11.00 -5.20
CA ALA A 27 4.15 11.89 -6.28
C ALA A 27 3.00 12.78 -6.74
N ILE A 28 1.77 12.28 -6.82
CA ILE A 28 0.60 13.11 -7.13
C ILE A 28 0.40 14.18 -6.06
N HIS A 29 0.39 13.80 -4.78
CA HIS A 29 0.22 14.76 -3.68
C HIS A 29 1.32 15.83 -3.63
N ALA A 30 2.55 15.46 -3.97
CA ALA A 30 3.65 16.40 -4.09
C ALA A 30 3.53 17.29 -5.34
N ALA A 31 3.05 16.76 -6.46
CA ALA A 31 2.91 17.50 -7.72
C ALA A 31 1.72 18.47 -7.73
N THR A 32 0.70 18.23 -6.92
CA THR A 32 -0.49 19.09 -6.81
C THR A 32 -0.42 20.09 -5.66
N ASP A 33 0.71 20.21 -4.96
CA ASP A 33 0.89 20.97 -3.71
C ASP A 33 -0.13 20.63 -2.61
N GLN A 34 -0.81 19.48 -2.73
CA GLN A 34 -1.75 18.92 -1.77
C GLN A 34 -1.05 17.86 -0.94
N LEU A 35 -0.03 18.26 -0.17
CA LEU A 35 0.68 17.38 0.74
C LEU A 35 -0.20 17.03 1.95
N GLU A 36 -1.14 16.12 1.72
CA GLU A 36 -2.02 15.55 2.74
C GLU A 36 -1.16 14.64 3.65
N PHE A 37 -0.71 15.18 4.78
CA PHE A 37 0.24 14.52 5.70
C PHE A 37 -0.17 13.08 6.06
N LEU A 38 -1.47 12.84 6.29
CA LEU A 38 -2.00 11.51 6.60
C LEU A 38 -1.84 10.52 5.45
N ARG A 39 -2.03 10.97 4.20
CA ARG A 39 -1.86 10.14 2.99
C ARG A 39 -0.42 9.74 2.81
N VAL A 40 0.49 10.72 2.82
CA VAL A 40 1.92 10.48 2.66
C VAL A 40 2.43 9.54 3.77
N SER A 41 2.07 9.80 5.03
CA SER A 41 2.45 8.96 6.15
C SER A 41 1.94 7.51 6.00
N SER A 42 0.70 7.33 5.53
CA SER A 42 0.14 6.00 5.30
C SER A 42 0.92 5.23 4.22
N ASN A 43 1.25 5.87 3.10
CA ASN A 43 2.02 5.26 2.01
C ASN A 43 3.44 4.90 2.47
N VAL A 44 4.07 5.78 3.27
CA VAL A 44 5.41 5.54 3.84
C VAL A 44 5.41 4.30 4.74
N ILE A 45 4.36 4.06 5.53
CA ILE A 45 4.24 2.84 6.36
C ILE A 45 4.30 1.57 5.48
N ILE A 46 3.57 1.56 4.36
CA ILE A 46 3.59 0.42 3.43
C ILE A 46 4.98 0.26 2.79
N LEU A 47 5.62 1.36 2.37
CA LEU A 47 6.98 1.31 1.82
C LEU A 47 8.00 0.77 2.83
N LEU A 48 7.93 1.20 4.08
CA LEU A 48 8.80 0.69 5.15
C LEU A 48 8.55 -0.81 5.39
N TRP A 49 7.30 -1.24 5.42
CA TRP A 49 6.97 -2.66 5.54
C TRP A 49 7.50 -3.49 4.37
N LEU A 50 7.39 -3.00 3.13
CA LEU A 50 7.96 -3.66 1.95
C LEU A 50 9.49 -3.75 2.03
N ALA A 51 10.17 -2.68 2.46
CA ALA A 51 11.62 -2.67 2.63
C ALA A 51 12.08 -3.70 3.67
N ILE A 52 11.39 -3.77 4.82
CA ILE A 52 11.65 -4.78 5.85
C ILE A 52 11.39 -6.19 5.30
N SER A 53 10.28 -6.38 4.57
CA SER A 53 9.94 -7.66 3.94
C SER A 53 10.97 -8.12 2.94
N ALA A 54 11.49 -7.21 2.10
CA ALA A 54 12.50 -7.49 1.10
C ALA A 54 13.87 -7.81 1.71
N SER A 55 14.17 -7.29 2.90
CA SER A 55 15.44 -7.53 3.60
C SER A 55 15.61 -8.97 4.12
N GLY A 56 14.57 -9.80 4.05
CA GLY A 56 14.58 -11.16 4.58
C GLY A 56 14.61 -11.24 6.12
N ARG A 57 14.50 -10.11 6.82
CA ARG A 57 14.53 -10.02 8.29
C ARG A 57 13.20 -10.38 8.97
N LEU A 58 12.17 -10.73 8.19
CA LEU A 58 10.87 -11.14 8.72
C LEU A 58 10.87 -12.63 9.07
N ASN A 59 10.95 -12.94 10.36
CA ASN A 59 10.75 -14.28 10.93
C ASN A 59 9.25 -14.61 11.08
N VAL A 60 8.90 -15.64 11.86
CA VAL A 60 7.55 -16.16 12.23
C VAL A 60 6.47 -15.09 12.52
N LYS A 61 6.84 -13.84 12.76
CA LYS A 61 5.94 -12.69 12.95
C LYS A 61 5.59 -11.93 11.65
N SER A 62 5.95 -12.44 10.47
CA SER A 62 5.75 -11.77 9.17
C SER A 62 4.30 -11.39 8.91
N LEU A 63 3.35 -12.26 9.25
CA LEU A 63 1.91 -11.99 9.12
C LEU A 63 1.47 -10.87 10.06
N LEU A 64 1.93 -10.87 11.31
CA LEU A 64 1.59 -9.81 12.28
C LEU A 64 2.13 -8.45 11.82
N THR A 65 3.35 -8.40 11.29
CA THR A 65 3.92 -7.18 10.73
C THR A 65 3.10 -6.68 9.53
N ALA A 66 2.69 -7.59 8.65
CA ALA A 66 1.84 -7.25 7.50
C ALA A 66 0.47 -6.70 7.93
N VAL A 67 -0.20 -7.39 8.87
CA VAL A 67 -1.49 -6.95 9.43
C VAL A 67 -1.35 -5.58 10.10
N SER A 68 -0.26 -5.36 10.84
CA SER A 68 -0.01 -4.07 11.49
C SER A 68 0.19 -2.96 10.46
N ALA A 69 1.00 -3.19 9.43
CA ALA A 69 1.26 -2.19 8.39
C ALA A 69 0.01 -1.84 7.57
N VAL A 70 -0.70 -2.86 7.08
CA VAL A 70 -1.95 -2.68 6.30
C VAL A 70 -3.06 -2.08 7.18
N GLY A 71 -3.14 -2.49 8.45
CA GLY A 71 -4.08 -1.92 9.42
C GLY A 71 -3.81 -0.44 9.69
N SER A 72 -2.56 -0.06 9.96
CA SER A 72 -2.17 1.35 10.11
C SER A 72 -2.45 2.17 8.86
N TYR A 73 -2.16 1.62 7.68
CA TYR A 73 -2.50 2.25 6.40
C TYR A 73 -4.00 2.54 6.27
N LEU A 74 -4.85 1.55 6.55
CA LEU A 74 -6.30 1.68 6.50
C LEU A 74 -6.82 2.69 7.54
N ILE A 75 -6.31 2.64 8.77
CA ILE A 75 -6.69 3.58 9.83
C ILE A 75 -6.36 5.01 9.42
N LEU A 76 -5.16 5.27 8.91
CA LEU A 76 -4.77 6.63 8.51
C LEU A 76 -5.60 7.14 7.32
N ASN A 77 -5.88 6.29 6.32
CA ASN A 77 -6.77 6.65 5.21
C ASN A 77 -8.22 6.85 5.68
N GLY A 78 -8.68 6.10 6.67
CA GLY A 78 -9.98 6.30 7.31
C GLY A 78 -10.07 7.62 8.09
N ILE A 79 -9.03 7.96 8.87
CA ILE A 79 -8.92 9.25 9.57
C ILE A 79 -8.90 10.40 8.55
N PHE A 80 -8.17 10.23 7.45
CA PHE A 80 -8.14 11.20 6.37
C PHE A 80 -9.54 11.45 5.79
N LEU A 81 -10.27 10.39 5.41
CA LEU A 81 -11.65 10.51 4.90
C LEU A 81 -12.60 11.13 5.93
N ALA A 82 -12.41 10.83 7.22
CA ALA A 82 -13.24 11.40 8.28
C ALA A 82 -12.99 12.92 8.48
N ARG A 83 -11.81 13.43 8.12
CA ARG A 83 -11.46 14.85 8.22
C ARG A 83 -11.78 15.64 6.96
N GLU A 84 -11.37 15.10 5.82
CA GLU A 84 -11.41 15.80 4.52
C GLU A 84 -12.63 15.42 3.66
N GLY A 85 -13.45 14.49 4.13
CA GLY A 85 -14.64 14.03 3.46
C GLY A 85 -14.40 13.05 2.29
N TRP A 86 -15.49 12.55 1.73
CA TRP A 86 -15.50 11.58 0.63
C TRP A 86 -15.34 12.23 -0.75
N THR A 87 -15.52 13.53 -0.83
CA THR A 87 -15.40 14.34 -2.05
C THR A 87 -14.16 15.23 -1.98
N ASN A 88 -13.66 15.62 -3.15
CA ASN A 88 -12.53 16.53 -3.28
C ASN A 88 -13.02 17.92 -3.75
N PRO A 89 -13.08 18.93 -2.86
CA PRO A 89 -13.49 20.28 -3.22
C PRO A 89 -12.61 20.89 -4.32
N GLU A 90 -11.31 20.56 -4.32
CA GLU A 90 -10.34 21.11 -5.27
C GLU A 90 -10.49 20.51 -6.68
N GLN A 91 -11.28 19.45 -6.82
CA GLN A 91 -11.64 18.81 -8.10
C GLN A 91 -13.13 18.97 -8.42
N GLY A 92 -13.74 20.08 -7.99
CA GLY A 92 -15.15 20.37 -8.29
C GLY A 92 -16.15 19.59 -7.42
N GLY A 93 -15.70 19.01 -6.30
CA GLY A 93 -16.57 18.25 -5.40
C GLY A 93 -16.78 16.79 -5.82
N GLU A 94 -15.99 16.30 -6.78
CA GLU A 94 -16.05 14.91 -7.24
C GLU A 94 -15.67 13.92 -6.13
N LEU A 95 -16.16 12.69 -6.22
CA LEU A 95 -15.76 11.61 -5.31
C LEU A 95 -14.25 11.36 -5.39
N ARG A 96 -13.62 11.06 -4.26
CA ARG A 96 -12.19 10.70 -4.18
C ARG A 96 -11.92 9.29 -4.73
N ILE A 97 -12.37 9.00 -5.96
CA ILE A 97 -12.29 7.69 -6.62
C ILE A 97 -10.85 7.20 -6.70
N MET A 98 -9.89 8.09 -6.99
CA MET A 98 -8.47 7.74 -7.05
C MET A 98 -7.97 7.20 -5.70
N LEU A 99 -8.25 7.89 -4.59
CA LEU A 99 -7.95 7.37 -3.25
C LEU A 99 -8.56 5.98 -3.04
N LEU A 100 -9.87 5.84 -3.29
CA LEU A 100 -10.57 4.57 -3.04
C LEU A 100 -9.98 3.42 -3.86
N LEU A 101 -9.63 3.68 -5.12
CA LEU A 101 -8.98 2.71 -5.99
C LEU A 101 -7.59 2.32 -5.47
N LEU A 102 -6.75 3.30 -5.14
CA LEU A 102 -5.38 3.05 -4.67
C LEU A 102 -5.37 2.34 -3.30
N VAL A 103 -6.29 2.70 -2.41
CA VAL A 103 -6.52 2.00 -1.14
C VAL A 103 -6.93 0.55 -1.38
N PHE A 104 -7.92 0.31 -2.24
CA PHE A 104 -8.37 -1.03 -2.57
C PHE A 104 -7.24 -1.88 -3.17
N LEU A 105 -6.53 -1.36 -4.17
CA LEU A 105 -5.42 -2.05 -4.82
C LEU A 105 -4.29 -2.36 -3.82
N THR A 106 -3.92 -1.41 -2.97
CA THR A 106 -2.89 -1.59 -1.94
C THR A 106 -3.29 -2.68 -0.96
N VAL A 107 -4.52 -2.66 -0.44
CA VAL A 107 -4.99 -3.66 0.54
C VAL A 107 -5.09 -5.04 -0.08
N ALA A 108 -5.69 -5.16 -1.27
CA ALA A 108 -5.85 -6.45 -1.96
C ALA A 108 -4.49 -7.07 -2.29
N SER A 109 -3.59 -6.31 -2.91
CA SER A 109 -2.26 -6.79 -3.28
C SER A 109 -1.37 -7.09 -2.05
N SER A 110 -1.43 -6.26 -1.01
CA SER A 110 -0.72 -6.51 0.26
C SER A 110 -1.24 -7.75 0.97
N GLY A 111 -2.56 -7.99 0.95
CA GLY A 111 -3.16 -9.20 1.48
C GLY A 111 -2.69 -10.46 0.76
N VAL A 112 -2.63 -10.42 -0.58
CA VAL A 112 -2.07 -11.51 -1.39
C VAL A 112 -0.59 -11.71 -1.07
N LEU A 113 0.21 -10.65 -1.00
CA LEU A 113 1.63 -10.73 -0.65
C LEU A 113 1.84 -11.39 0.72
N ALA A 114 1.11 -10.91 1.74
CA ALA A 114 1.20 -11.41 3.11
C ALA A 114 0.77 -12.88 3.22
N TYR A 115 -0.29 -13.27 2.52
CA TYR A 115 -0.74 -14.66 2.45
C TYR A 115 0.30 -15.58 1.80
N LEU A 116 0.86 -15.16 0.65
CA LEU A 116 1.87 -15.96 -0.05
C LEU A 116 3.18 -16.05 0.74
N GLN A 117 3.55 -15.00 1.48
CA GLN A 117 4.71 -15.01 2.37
C GLN A 117 4.51 -15.94 3.58
N SER A 118 3.33 -15.95 4.20
CA SER A 118 3.06 -16.79 5.38
C SER A 118 3.05 -18.28 5.07
N ARG A 119 2.78 -18.67 3.82
CA ARG A 119 2.82 -20.07 3.35
C ARG A 119 4.24 -20.60 3.07
N ARG A 120 5.26 -19.74 3.14
CA ARG A 120 6.66 -20.12 2.86
C ARG A 120 7.53 -20.29 4.10
N VAL A 121 7.08 -19.74 5.23
CA VAL A 121 7.66 -19.97 6.56
C VAL A 121 7.08 -21.26 7.10
#